data_AF-A0A966J2Z4-F1
#
_entry.id   AF-A0A966J2Z4-F1
#
_cell.length_a   1.000
_cell.length_b   1.000
_cell.length_c   1.000
_cell.angle_alpha   90.00
_cell.angle_beta   90.00
_cell.angle_gamma   90.00
#
_symmetry.space_group_name_H-M   'P 1'
#
loop_
_entity.id
_entity.type
_entity.pdbx_description
1 polymer ?
#
loop_
_entity_poly.entity_id
_entity_poly.type
_entity_poly.pdbx_seq_one_letter_code
_entity_poly.pdbx_strand_id
1 'polypeptide(L)' 'PQMLKDLKSLLEQRGFQEGNTTRPGDFVIERAFADQ' A
#
# COMPACT_ATOMS: atom_id res chain seq x y z
N PRO A 1 -3.03 -5.50 -9.29
CA PRO A 1 -1.82 -5.35 -10.14
C PRO A 1 -0.56 -5.72 -9.36
N GLN A 2 0.42 -6.37 -10.00
CA GLN A 2 1.64 -6.85 -9.35
C GLN A 2 2.45 -5.71 -8.69
N MET A 3 2.57 -4.58 -9.39
CA MET A 3 3.30 -3.39 -8.91
C MET A 3 2.87 -2.92 -7.50
N LEU A 4 1.56 -2.89 -7.21
CA LEU A 4 1.08 -2.44 -5.90
C LEU A 4 1.43 -3.42 -4.77
N LYS A 5 1.48 -4.72 -5.06
CA LYS A 5 1.90 -5.73 -4.08
C LYS A 5 3.38 -5.59 -3.77
N ASP A 6 4.21 -5.41 -4.81
CA ASP A 6 5.65 -5.24 -4.66
C ASP A 6 5.97 -3.95 -3.87
N LEU A 7 5.27 -2.85 -4.18
CA LEU A 7 5.42 -1.58 -3.47
C LEU A 7 5.03 -1.69 -2.00
N LYS A 8 3.93 -2.37 -1.68
CA LYS A 8 3.52 -2.63 -0.29
C LYS A 8 4.62 -3.33 0.49
N SER A 9 5.10 -4.46 -0.03
CA SER A 9 6.15 -5.26 0.64
C SER A 9 7.43 -4.46 0.82
N LEU A 10 7.81 -3.64 -0.15
CA LEU A 10 8.99 -2.78 -0.10
C LEU A 10 8.92 -1.72 1.02
N LEU A 11 7.73 -1.15 1.25
CA LEU A 11 7.47 -0.15 2.29
C LEU A 11 7.39 -0.80 3.68
N GLU A 12 6.71 -1.93 3.81
CA GLU A 12 6.64 -2.70 5.06
C GLU A 12 8.04 -3.18 5.50
N GLN A 13 8.88 -3.65 4.57
CA GLN A 13 10.28 -4.02 4.85
C GLN A 13 11.13 -2.86 5.35
N ARG A 14 10.76 -1.61 5.02
CA ARG A 14 11.42 -0.40 5.51
C ARG A 14 10.81 0.14 6.82
N GLY A 15 9.80 -0.54 7.37
CA GLY A 15 9.14 -0.17 8.63
C GLY A 15 8.01 0.83 8.49
N PHE A 16 7.60 1.19 7.26
CA PHE A 16 6.43 2.04 7.04
C PHE A 16 5.14 1.26 7.31
N GLN A 17 4.15 1.92 7.92
CA GLN A 17 2.86 1.34 8.28
C GLN A 17 1.76 1.82 7.34
N GLU A 18 0.98 0.90 6.76
CA GLU A 18 -0.16 1.25 5.91
C GLU A 18 -1.32 1.81 6.77
N GLY A 19 -1.78 2.99 6.40
CA GLY A 19 -2.95 3.63 7.01
C GLY A 19 -4.26 3.04 6.51
N ASN A 20 -5.34 3.28 7.25
CA ASN A 20 -6.69 2.97 6.80
C ASN A 20 -7.68 4.06 7.26
N THR A 21 -8.97 3.86 7.00
CA THR A 21 -10.02 4.84 7.31
C THR A 21 -10.13 5.20 8.80
N THR A 22 -9.57 4.40 9.71
CA THR A 22 -9.66 4.62 11.17
C THR A 22 -8.32 4.81 11.87
N ARG A 23 -7.19 4.47 11.21
CA ARG A 23 -5.85 4.55 11.77
C ARG A 23 -4.91 5.27 10.79
N PRO A 24 -4.25 6.35 11.21
CA PRO A 24 -3.20 6.99 10.42
C PRO A 24 -2.05 6.02 10.13
N GLY A 25 -1.40 6.18 8.98
CA GLY A 25 -0.20 5.46 8.59
C GLY A 25 0.68 6.30 7.65
N ASP A 26 1.84 5.78 7.31
CA ASP A 26 2.85 6.47 6.51
C ASP A 26 2.51 6.48 5.01
N PHE A 27 1.71 5.51 4.55
CA PHE A 27 1.24 5.41 3.17
C PHE A 27 -0.14 4.74 3.07
N VAL A 28 -0.77 4.87 1.91
CA VAL A 28 -1.98 4.13 1.51
C VAL A 28 -1.83 3.64 0.07
N ILE A 29 -2.48 2.53 -0.27
CA ILE A 29 -2.46 1.98 -1.63
C ILE A 29 -3.86 1.99 -2.22
N GLU A 30 -3.99 2.57 -3.42
CA GLU A 30 -5.22 2.53 -4.20
C GLU A 30 -4.96 1.99 -5.60
N ARG A 31 -5.90 1.19 -6.11
CA ARG A 31 -5.82 0.66 -7.46
C ARG A 31 -6.22 1.73 -8.46
N ALA A 32 -5.36 2.00 -9.44
CA ALA A 32 -5.67 2.91 -10.54
C ALA A 32 -6.78 2.38 -11.47
N PHE A 33 -6.95 1.05 -11.56
CA PHE A 33 -7.96 0.39 -12.40
C PHE A 33 -8.56 -0.82 -11.66
N ALA A 34 -9.84 -1.11 -11.93
CA ALA A 34 -10.58 -2.16 -11.24
C ALA A 34 -10.22 -3.58 -11.75
N ASP A 35 -10.05 -3.71 -13.06
CA ASP A 35 -9.63 -4.95 -13.73
C ASP A 35 -8.12 -4.96 -13.99
N GLN A 36 -7.55 -6.15 -14.13
CA GLN A 36 -6.12 -6.35 -14.36
C GLN A 36 -5.79 -6.42 -15.84
#